data_AF-A0A562PVR7-F1
#
_entry.id   AF-A0A562PVR7-F1
#
_cell.length_a   1.000
_cell.length_b   1.000
_cell.length_c   1.000
_cell.angle_alpha   90.00
_cell.angle_beta   90.00
_cell.angle_gamma   90.00
#
_symmetry.space_group_name_H-M   'P 1'
#
loop_
_entity.id
_entity.type
_entity.pdbx_description
1 polymer ?
#
loop_
_entity_poly.entity_id
_entity_poly.type
_entity_poly.pdbx_seq_one_letter_code
_entity_poly.pdbx_strand_id
1 'polypeptide(L)'
;MLQRSAAVPARLFRSPAAEPAGAILRKQLTGKLPPGQAAENERVLVAMEEGRTVEQVSQALHVLYRPSVQPYLISWMKHVPAKVVAAMRMPVLIVQGGTDIQVGMDQAQALKAAKPDATLAIIPDMNHVLKQVPIDPAVQARSYGDPTLPLHPALIGHIKAFLDKRK
;
A
#
# COMPACT_ATOMS: atom_id res chain seq x y z
N MET A 1 18.41 -29.86 11.79
CA MET A 1 19.11 -28.57 12.03
C MET A 1 18.10 -27.46 11.85
N LEU A 2 17.51 -26.95 12.94
CA LEU A 2 16.47 -25.90 12.89
C LEU A 2 17.12 -24.56 12.55
N GLN A 3 16.85 -24.06 11.34
CA GLN A 3 17.28 -22.74 10.90
C GLN A 3 16.49 -21.70 11.71
N ARG A 4 17.09 -21.19 12.79
CA ARG A 4 16.55 -20.04 13.53
C ARG A 4 16.45 -18.87 12.56
N SER A 5 15.22 -18.47 12.22
CA SER A 5 14.99 -17.23 11.47
C SER A 5 15.60 -16.09 12.27
N ALA A 6 16.61 -15.40 11.70
CA ALA A 6 17.22 -14.25 12.34
C ALA A 6 16.12 -13.22 12.64
N ALA A 7 16.10 -12.69 13.86
CA ALA A 7 15.14 -11.66 14.24
C ALA A 7 15.28 -10.47 13.27
N VAL A 8 14.20 -10.09 12.60
CA VAL A 8 14.20 -8.94 11.68
C VAL A 8 14.39 -7.67 12.52
N PRO A 9 15.54 -6.96 12.41
CA PRO A 9 15.92 -5.90 13.36
C PRO A 9 15.05 -4.64 13.22
N ALA A 10 14.37 -4.50 12.08
CA ALA A 10 13.25 -3.61 11.82
C ALA A 10 12.54 -3.61 10.46
N ARG A 11 11.45 -2.84 10.31
CA ARG A 11 10.66 -2.82 9.08
C ARG A 11 10.55 -1.44 8.46
N LEU A 12 10.56 -1.42 7.14
CA LEU A 12 10.31 -0.26 6.29
C LEU A 12 8.99 -0.47 5.56
N PHE A 13 8.09 0.50 5.65
CA PHE A 13 6.85 0.58 4.89
C PHE A 13 6.93 1.74 3.91
N ARG A 14 6.48 1.52 2.68
CA ARG A 14 6.52 2.50 1.60
C ARG A 14 5.14 2.63 0.98
N SER A 15 4.66 3.87 0.89
CA SER A 15 3.28 4.17 0.46
C SER A 15 2.26 3.21 1.08
N PRO A 16 2.32 2.98 2.41
CA PRO A 16 1.55 1.91 3.00
C PRO A 16 0.10 2.31 3.19
N ALA A 17 -0.81 1.37 2.94
CA ALA A 17 -2.17 1.52 3.40
C ALA A 17 -2.30 1.20 4.89
N ALA A 18 -3.21 1.88 5.57
CA ALA A 18 -3.56 1.65 6.98
C ALA A 18 -4.78 0.74 7.13
N GLU A 19 -5.60 0.63 6.10
CA GLU A 19 -6.90 -0.04 6.09
C GLU A 19 -6.85 -1.42 5.40
N PRO A 20 -7.85 -2.30 5.62
CA PRO A 20 -7.97 -3.55 4.87
C PRO A 20 -8.10 -3.31 3.37
N ALA A 21 -7.58 -4.24 2.57
CA ALA A 21 -7.62 -4.18 1.12
C ALA A 21 -9.03 -3.99 0.56
N GLY A 22 -10.04 -4.68 1.12
CA GLY A 22 -11.43 -4.56 0.70
C GLY A 22 -11.98 -3.14 0.90
N ALA A 23 -11.65 -2.49 2.02
CA ALA A 23 -12.03 -1.10 2.27
C ALA A 23 -11.35 -0.14 1.27
N ILE A 24 -10.06 -0.35 0.98
CA ILE A 24 -9.31 0.47 0.00
C ILE A 24 -9.92 0.33 -1.39
N LEU A 25 -10.14 -0.90 -1.86
CA LEU A 25 -10.71 -1.18 -3.18
C LEU A 25 -12.09 -0.54 -3.31
N ARG A 26 -12.93 -0.67 -2.28
CA ARG A 26 -14.25 -0.05 -2.23
C ARG A 26 -14.16 1.48 -2.34
N LYS A 27 -13.28 2.13 -1.57
CA LYS A 27 -13.03 3.58 -1.67
C LYS A 27 -12.52 3.99 -3.04
N GLN A 28 -11.57 3.24 -3.61
CA GLN A 28 -10.94 3.56 -4.90
C GLN A 28 -11.91 3.45 -6.07
N LEU A 29 -12.90 2.55 -6.00
CA LEU A 29 -13.85 2.26 -7.09
C LEU A 29 -15.21 2.97 -6.93
N THR A 30 -15.49 3.54 -5.76
CA THR A 30 -16.72 4.30 -5.51
C THR A 30 -16.87 5.41 -6.55
N GLY A 31 -18.02 5.44 -7.24
CA GLY A 31 -18.33 6.42 -8.28
C GLY A 31 -17.59 6.26 -9.60
N LYS A 32 -16.75 5.22 -9.77
CA LYS A 32 -15.97 4.97 -11.01
C LYS A 32 -16.50 3.81 -11.85
N LEU A 33 -17.39 3.00 -11.30
CA LEU A 33 -17.96 1.83 -11.97
C LEU A 33 -19.41 2.09 -12.42
N PRO A 34 -19.83 1.61 -13.60
CA PRO A 34 -21.24 1.53 -13.98
C PRO A 34 -22.06 0.75 -12.95
N PRO A 35 -23.38 1.01 -12.79
CA PRO A 35 -24.19 0.42 -11.71
C PRO A 35 -24.11 -1.12 -11.62
N GLY A 36 -24.15 -1.83 -12.75
CA GLY A 36 -24.03 -3.29 -12.77
C GLY A 36 -22.66 -3.80 -12.30
N GLN A 37 -21.58 -3.12 -12.68
CA GLN A 37 -20.23 -3.45 -12.23
C GLN A 37 -20.00 -3.07 -10.77
N ALA A 38 -20.62 -1.99 -10.29
CA ALA A 38 -20.56 -1.61 -8.88
C ALA A 38 -21.23 -2.65 -7.98
N ALA A 39 -22.41 -3.16 -8.38
CA ALA A 39 -23.09 -4.24 -7.65
C ALA A 39 -22.29 -5.55 -7.68
N GLU A 40 -21.71 -5.90 -8.82
CA GLU A 40 -20.84 -7.07 -8.93
C GLU A 40 -19.57 -6.93 -8.08
N ASN A 41 -18.93 -5.77 -8.11
CA ASN A 41 -17.77 -5.44 -7.29
C ASN A 41 -18.07 -5.67 -5.81
N GLU A 42 -19.21 -5.15 -5.32
CA GLU A 42 -19.59 -5.32 -3.92
C GLU A 42 -19.82 -6.78 -3.55
N ARG A 43 -20.54 -7.53 -4.40
CA ARG A 43 -20.77 -8.96 -4.22
C ARG A 43 -19.46 -9.75 -4.13
N VAL A 44 -18.49 -9.43 -4.99
CA VAL A 44 -17.19 -10.10 -5.04
C VAL A 44 -16.35 -9.73 -3.81
N LEU A 45 -16.33 -8.46 -3.39
CA LEU A 45 -15.64 -8.01 -2.19
C LEU A 45 -16.18 -8.68 -0.92
N VAL A 46 -17.50 -8.71 -0.72
CA VAL A 46 -18.13 -9.36 0.44
C VAL A 46 -17.74 -10.83 0.51
N ALA A 47 -17.84 -11.57 -0.61
CA ALA A 47 -17.46 -12.98 -0.64
C ALA A 47 -16.00 -13.19 -0.24
N MET A 48 -15.07 -12.37 -0.76
CA MET A 48 -13.65 -12.47 -0.42
C MET A 48 -13.34 -12.05 1.03
N GLU A 49 -14.06 -11.07 1.57
CA GLU A 49 -13.97 -10.67 2.99
C GLU A 49 -14.41 -11.81 3.92
N GLU A 50 -15.35 -12.65 3.49
CA GLU A 50 -15.77 -13.89 4.16
C GLU A 50 -14.85 -15.09 3.85
N GLY A 51 -13.81 -14.90 3.05
CA GLY A 51 -12.84 -15.93 2.69
C GLY A 51 -13.25 -16.86 1.56
N ARG A 52 -14.29 -16.51 0.80
CA ARG A 52 -14.81 -17.28 -0.34
C ARG A 52 -14.32 -16.71 -1.67
N THR A 53 -13.97 -17.59 -2.59
CA THR A 53 -13.69 -17.22 -3.98
C THR A 53 -14.98 -17.16 -4.79
N VAL A 54 -15.00 -16.32 -5.82
CA VAL A 54 -16.07 -16.16 -6.81
C VAL A 54 -15.53 -16.56 -8.18
N GLU A 55 -16.06 -17.64 -8.75
CA GLU A 55 -15.61 -18.11 -10.07
C GLU A 55 -16.12 -17.21 -11.21
N GLN A 56 -17.39 -16.83 -11.15
CA GLN A 56 -18.03 -15.99 -12.15
C GLN A 56 -17.83 -14.51 -11.81
N VAL A 57 -16.80 -13.94 -12.42
CA VAL A 57 -16.51 -12.50 -12.44
C VAL A 57 -16.55 -12.04 -13.88
N SER A 58 -17.17 -10.89 -14.15
CA SER A 58 -17.19 -10.30 -15.48
C SER A 58 -15.79 -9.94 -15.95
N GLN A 59 -15.57 -10.02 -17.27
CA GLN A 59 -14.28 -9.69 -17.88
C GLN A 59 -13.82 -8.27 -17.53
N ALA A 60 -14.75 -7.33 -17.35
CA ALA A 60 -14.45 -5.95 -16.95
C ALA A 60 -13.77 -5.84 -15.58
N LEU A 61 -14.10 -6.74 -14.64
CA LEU A 61 -13.54 -6.74 -13.29
C LEU A 61 -12.35 -7.69 -13.12
N HIS A 62 -11.99 -8.49 -14.13
CA HIS A 62 -10.85 -9.41 -14.05
C HIS A 62 -9.51 -8.75 -13.74
N VAL A 63 -9.34 -7.48 -14.12
CA VAL A 63 -8.14 -6.71 -13.77
C VAL A 63 -7.91 -6.65 -12.26
N LEU A 64 -9.00 -6.70 -11.47
CA LEU A 64 -8.98 -6.71 -10.01
C LEU A 64 -9.20 -8.10 -9.43
N TYR A 65 -10.16 -8.87 -9.97
CA TYR A 65 -10.74 -10.03 -9.29
C TYR A 65 -10.69 -11.33 -10.11
N ARG A 66 -9.80 -11.45 -11.09
CA ARG A 66 -9.62 -12.74 -11.79
C ARG A 66 -9.48 -13.90 -10.79
N PRO A 67 -10.05 -15.08 -11.04
CA PRO A 67 -10.09 -16.16 -10.03
C PRO A 67 -8.73 -16.50 -9.40
N SER A 68 -7.65 -16.47 -10.19
CA SER A 68 -6.30 -16.79 -9.71
C SER A 68 -5.72 -15.79 -8.70
N VAL A 69 -6.22 -14.56 -8.61
CA VAL A 69 -5.72 -13.55 -7.65
C VAL A 69 -6.50 -13.55 -6.34
N GLN A 70 -7.70 -14.11 -6.32
CA GLN A 70 -8.59 -14.01 -5.16
C GLN A 70 -8.03 -14.67 -3.89
N PRO A 71 -7.35 -15.83 -3.92
CA PRO A 71 -6.73 -16.39 -2.71
C PRO A 71 -5.73 -15.44 -2.04
N TYR A 72 -4.99 -14.67 -2.86
CA TYR A 72 -4.09 -13.63 -2.37
C TYR A 72 -4.87 -12.46 -1.75
N LEU A 73 -5.89 -11.95 -2.44
CA LEU A 73 -6.73 -10.86 -1.92
C LEU A 73 -7.43 -11.24 -0.62
N ILE A 74 -8.00 -12.44 -0.54
CA ILE A 74 -8.62 -13.00 0.67
C ILE A 74 -7.60 -13.02 1.82
N SER A 75 -6.39 -13.51 1.57
CA SER A 75 -5.31 -13.51 2.58
C SER A 75 -4.99 -12.09 3.06
N TRP A 76 -4.89 -11.14 2.14
CA TRP A 76 -4.59 -9.75 2.45
C TRP A 76 -5.72 -9.05 3.22
N MET A 77 -6.98 -9.28 2.85
CA MET A 77 -8.18 -8.67 3.48
C MET A 77 -8.34 -9.04 4.96
N LYS A 78 -7.77 -10.15 5.41
CA LYS A 78 -7.78 -10.55 6.83
C LYS A 78 -7.01 -9.60 7.75
N HIS A 79 -6.14 -8.78 7.19
CA HIS A 79 -5.27 -7.91 7.95
C HIS A 79 -5.72 -6.45 7.89
N VAL A 80 -5.75 -5.80 9.05
CA VAL A 80 -5.82 -4.34 9.16
C VAL A 80 -4.38 -3.85 9.35
N PRO A 81 -3.73 -3.25 8.33
CA PRO A 81 -2.32 -2.86 8.41
C PRO A 81 -1.98 -1.99 9.62
N ALA A 82 -2.83 -1.04 10.01
CA ALA A 82 -2.63 -0.24 11.22
C ALA A 82 -2.51 -1.10 12.49
N LYS A 83 -3.34 -2.13 12.65
CA LYS A 83 -3.25 -3.07 13.78
C LYS A 83 -1.98 -3.92 13.70
N VAL A 84 -1.61 -4.35 12.50
CA VAL A 84 -0.38 -5.14 12.28
C VAL A 84 0.85 -4.32 12.63
N VAL A 85 0.92 -3.04 12.21
CA VAL A 85 2.01 -2.12 12.51
C VAL A 85 2.04 -1.79 14.01
N ALA A 86 0.90 -1.52 14.64
CA ALA A 86 0.82 -1.27 16.09
C ALA A 86 1.38 -2.42 16.93
N ALA A 87 1.18 -3.67 16.51
CA ALA A 87 1.68 -4.86 17.21
C ALA A 87 3.19 -5.11 17.04
N MET A 88 3.88 -4.33 16.18
CA MET A 88 5.31 -4.50 15.93
C MET A 88 6.16 -4.02 17.09
N ARG A 89 6.99 -4.94 17.60
CA ARG A 89 7.97 -4.68 18.68
C ARG A 89 9.32 -4.16 18.19
N MET A 90 9.54 -4.15 16.87
CA MET A 90 10.74 -3.60 16.26
C MET A 90 10.54 -2.14 15.83
N PRO A 91 11.62 -1.37 15.65
CA PRO A 91 11.56 -0.06 15.01
C PRO A 91 10.92 -0.14 13.62
N VAL A 92 10.10 0.86 13.31
CA VAL A 92 9.39 0.98 12.04
C VAL A 92 9.70 2.34 11.41
N LEU A 93 10.01 2.35 10.12
CA LEU A 93 10.05 3.54 9.27
C LEU A 93 8.88 3.50 8.28
N ILE A 94 8.08 4.55 8.27
CA ILE A 94 7.01 4.80 7.31
C ILE A 94 7.51 5.88 6.36
N VAL A 95 7.62 5.57 5.07
CA VAL A 95 7.96 6.53 4.03
C VAL A 95 6.77 6.75 3.13
N GLN A 96 6.43 8.02 2.91
CA GLN A 96 5.31 8.43 2.08
C GLN A 96 5.72 9.59 1.19
N GLY A 97 5.31 9.50 -0.08
CA GLY A 97 5.47 10.58 -1.05
C GLY A 97 4.34 11.59 -0.95
N GLY A 98 4.65 12.89 -1.03
CA GLY A 98 3.66 13.97 -1.01
C GLY A 98 2.91 14.13 -2.34
N THR A 99 3.46 13.59 -3.45
CA THR A 99 2.81 13.52 -4.76
C THR A 99 2.42 12.09 -5.16
N ASP A 100 2.30 11.18 -4.19
CA ASP A 100 1.77 9.84 -4.44
C ASP A 100 0.26 9.90 -4.72
N ILE A 101 -0.11 9.60 -5.96
CA ILE A 101 -1.51 9.61 -6.42
C ILE A 101 -2.24 8.27 -6.20
N GLN A 102 -1.54 7.22 -5.78
CA GLN A 102 -2.15 5.91 -5.51
C GLN A 102 -2.53 5.74 -4.04
N VAL A 103 -1.70 6.27 -3.14
CA VAL A 103 -1.88 6.17 -1.69
C VAL A 103 -1.71 7.54 -1.06
N GLY A 104 -2.80 8.03 -0.47
CA GLY A 104 -2.84 9.35 0.17
C GLY A 104 -2.02 9.43 1.46
N MET A 105 -1.67 10.66 1.85
CA MET A 105 -0.91 10.94 3.09
C MET A 105 -1.65 10.53 4.37
N ASP A 106 -2.99 10.50 4.33
CA ASP A 106 -3.86 10.07 5.42
C ASP A 106 -3.52 8.65 5.90
N GLN A 107 -3.15 7.76 4.99
CA GLN A 107 -2.77 6.38 5.33
C GLN A 107 -1.47 6.34 6.14
N ALA A 108 -0.46 7.09 5.72
CA ALA A 108 0.81 7.18 6.45
C ALA A 108 0.63 7.82 7.84
N GLN A 109 -0.23 8.83 7.94
CA GLN A 109 -0.60 9.46 9.21
C GLN A 109 -1.35 8.48 10.13
N ALA A 110 -2.30 7.71 9.59
CA ALA A 110 -3.02 6.69 10.35
C ALA A 110 -2.10 5.60 10.91
N LEU A 111 -1.09 5.16 10.13
CA LEU A 111 -0.08 4.22 10.63
C LEU A 111 0.82 4.82 11.70
N LYS A 112 1.24 6.08 11.55
CA LYS A 112 2.01 6.80 12.57
C LYS A 112 1.20 6.98 13.86
N ALA A 113 -0.11 7.24 13.76
CA ALA A 113 -0.99 7.29 14.92
C ALA A 113 -1.13 5.90 15.59
N ALA A 114 -1.20 4.83 14.81
CA ALA A 114 -1.27 3.46 15.33
C ALA A 114 0.04 2.98 15.99
N LYS A 115 1.19 3.47 15.52
CA LYS A 115 2.51 3.21 16.11
C LYS A 115 3.26 4.54 16.35
N PRO A 116 2.99 5.24 17.48
CA PRO A 116 3.55 6.56 17.76
C PRO A 116 5.08 6.61 17.82
N ASP A 117 5.75 5.50 18.12
CA ASP A 117 7.21 5.37 18.11
C ASP A 117 7.81 5.10 16.71
N ALA A 118 6.99 4.87 15.68
CA ALA A 118 7.46 4.74 14.31
C ALA A 118 8.07 6.06 13.79
N THR A 119 9.13 5.99 13.02
CA THR A 119 9.65 7.16 12.28
C THR A 119 8.78 7.38 11.04
N LEU A 120 8.29 8.60 10.83
CA LEU A 120 7.55 8.99 9.64
C LEU A 120 8.41 9.94 8.79
N ALA A 121 8.62 9.59 7.52
CA ALA A 121 9.31 10.43 6.54
C ALA A 121 8.34 10.76 5.38
N ILE A 122 7.94 12.03 5.32
CA ILE A 122 7.16 12.59 4.22
C ILE A 122 8.13 13.27 3.25
N ILE A 123 8.12 12.86 1.98
CA ILE A 123 8.98 13.42 0.94
C ILE A 123 8.08 14.19 -0.05
N PRO A 124 8.04 15.54 0.01
CA PRO A 124 7.01 16.35 -0.64
C PRO A 124 6.80 16.05 -2.12
N ASP A 125 7.86 15.99 -2.92
CA ASP A 125 7.77 15.84 -4.37
C ASP A 125 7.97 14.40 -4.84
N MET A 126 7.87 13.41 -3.94
CA MET A 126 8.04 12.02 -4.30
C MET A 126 6.69 11.37 -4.65
N ASN A 127 6.64 10.66 -5.77
CA ASN A 127 5.45 9.90 -6.17
C ASN A 127 5.51 8.42 -5.75
N HIS A 128 4.51 7.64 -6.15
CA HIS A 128 4.38 6.22 -5.78
C HIS A 128 5.56 5.35 -6.20
N VAL A 129 6.15 5.64 -7.37
CA VAL A 129 7.32 4.94 -7.92
C VAL A 129 8.65 5.56 -7.46
N LEU A 130 8.59 6.39 -6.41
CA LEU A 130 9.73 6.95 -5.68
C LEU A 130 10.57 7.95 -6.47
N LYS A 131 9.99 8.57 -7.49
CA LYS A 131 10.63 9.58 -8.33
C LYS A 131 10.23 10.97 -7.87
N GLN A 132 11.09 11.95 -8.12
CA GLN A 132 10.76 13.35 -7.90
C GLN A 132 9.86 13.85 -9.04
N VAL A 133 8.56 13.97 -8.77
CA VAL A 133 7.53 14.23 -9.78
C VAL A 133 6.46 15.14 -9.18
N PRO A 134 6.07 16.26 -9.84
CA PRO A 134 4.99 17.11 -9.38
C PRO A 134 3.63 16.39 -9.45
N ILE A 135 2.59 16.97 -8.83
CA ILE A 135 1.21 16.47 -8.91
C ILE A 135 0.51 16.84 -10.24
N ASP A 136 1.23 16.74 -11.35
CA ASP A 136 0.69 16.88 -12.71
C ASP A 136 0.33 15.49 -13.28
N PRO A 137 -0.91 15.25 -13.73
CA PRO A 137 -1.34 13.94 -14.21
C PRO A 137 -0.51 13.38 -15.37
N ALA A 138 -0.11 14.23 -16.33
CA ALA A 138 0.63 13.79 -17.51
C ALA A 138 2.07 13.44 -17.16
N VAL A 139 2.72 14.22 -16.28
CA VAL A 139 4.07 13.92 -15.78
C VAL A 139 4.05 12.67 -14.91
N GLN A 140 3.04 12.53 -14.04
CA GLN A 140 2.84 11.33 -13.22
C GLN A 140 2.74 10.09 -14.09
N ALA A 141 1.85 10.07 -15.08
CA ALA A 141 1.67 8.93 -15.97
C ALA A 141 2.96 8.53 -16.69
N ARG A 142 3.72 9.50 -17.22
CA ARG A 142 5.01 9.23 -17.89
C ARG A 142 6.04 8.60 -16.94
N SER A 143 6.08 9.04 -15.68
CA SER A 143 7.10 8.59 -14.72
C SER A 143 7.03 7.09 -14.38
N TYR A 144 5.88 6.43 -14.55
CA TYR A 144 5.74 5.00 -14.27
C TYR A 144 6.47 4.12 -15.29
N GLY A 145 6.63 4.61 -16.52
CA GLY A 145 7.28 3.88 -17.61
C GLY A 145 8.71 4.34 -17.91
N ASP A 146 9.22 5.35 -17.20
CA ASP A 146 10.54 5.93 -17.47
C ASP A 146 11.59 5.41 -16.47
N PRO A 147 12.44 4.43 -16.87
CA PRO A 147 13.48 3.89 -15.99
C PRO A 147 14.66 4.86 -15.80
N THR A 148 14.76 5.93 -16.59
CA THR A 148 15.91 6.86 -16.56
C THR A 148 15.80 7.88 -15.42
N LEU A 149 14.60 8.11 -14.91
CA LEU A 149 14.39 8.98 -13.76
C LEU A 149 15.08 8.37 -12.52
N PRO A 150 15.94 9.11 -11.80
CA PRO A 150 16.55 8.60 -10.57
C PRO A 150 15.50 8.49 -9.45
N LEU A 151 15.81 7.69 -8.43
CA LEU A 151 15.05 7.74 -7.17
C LEU A 151 15.20 9.12 -6.53
N HIS A 152 14.17 9.56 -5.81
CA HIS A 152 14.19 10.82 -5.09
C HIS A 152 15.39 10.87 -4.13
N PRO A 153 16.28 11.87 -4.20
CA PRO A 153 17.56 11.87 -3.49
C PRO A 153 17.40 11.77 -1.96
N ALA A 154 16.36 12.40 -1.40
CA ALA A 154 16.07 12.33 0.04
C ALA A 154 15.70 10.92 0.55
N LEU A 155 15.21 10.01 -0.30
CA LEU A 155 14.75 8.68 0.11
C LEU A 155 15.86 7.88 0.79
N ILE A 156 17.04 7.82 0.16
CA ILE A 156 18.19 7.09 0.68
C ILE A 156 18.67 7.70 1.99
N GLY A 157 18.63 9.03 2.10
CA GLY A 157 18.98 9.74 3.34
C GLY A 157 18.09 9.31 4.52
N HIS A 158 16.77 9.25 4.33
CA HIS A 158 15.85 8.80 5.38
C HIS A 158 16.05 7.34 5.78
N ILE A 159 16.26 6.45 4.80
CA ILE A 159 16.53 5.04 5.08
C ILE A 159 17.84 4.90 5.86
N LYS A 160 18.92 5.54 5.40
CA LYS A 160 20.22 5.49 6.06
C LYS A 160 20.14 6.00 7.51
N ALA A 161 19.54 7.17 7.72
CA ALA A 161 19.36 7.75 9.05
C ALA A 161 18.58 6.83 9.98
N PHE A 162 17.55 6.13 9.47
CA PHE A 162 16.81 5.15 10.24
C PHE A 162 17.61 3.90 10.59
N LEU A 163 18.47 3.42 9.69
CA LEU A 163 19.36 2.28 9.95
C LEU A 163 20.45 2.63 10.97
N ASP A 164 21.04 3.82 10.87
CA ASP A 164 22.14 4.25 11.74
C ASP A 164 21.70 4.46 13.19
N LYS A 165 20.47 4.92 13.43
CA LYS A 165 19.89 5.06 14.78
C LYS A 165 19.68 3.74 15.54
N ARG A 166 19.92 2.59 14.90
CA ARG A 166 19.71 1.25 15.46
C ARG A 166 21.01 0.47 15.67
N LYS A 167 22.16 1.07 15.37
CA LYS A 167 23.45 0.57 15.85
C LYS A 167 23.61 0.99 17.29
#